data_AF-A0A359KS67-F1
#
_entry.id   AF-A0A359KS67-F1
#
_cell.length_a   1.000
_cell.length_b   1.000
_cell.length_c   1.000
_cell.angle_alpha   90.00
_cell.angle_beta   90.00
_cell.angle_gamma   90.00
#
_symmetry.space_group_name_H-M   'P 1'
#
loop_
_entity.id
_entity.type
_entity.pdbx_description
1 polymer ?
#
loop_
_entity_poly.entity_id
_entity_poly.type
_entity_poly.pdbx_seq_one_letter_code
_entity_poly.pdbx_strand_id
1 'polypeptide(L)'
;MRTMPVETQTLPGVITVGADGEELARGWCIVVYEMAGQHLPLADWRGEIAVDSESAARLSAAADLHIRFHPYGGVYEPWHGPVTVAPVGEEDDPNGRRLRLSSAGPLIRSRYSPDELRHGFPELASATEE
;
A
#
# COMPACT_ATOMS: atom_id res chain seq x y z
N MET A 1 -0.93 -5.79 28.99
CA MET A 1 -0.57 -5.42 27.59
C MET A 1 -1.08 -4.01 27.36
N ARG A 2 -0.20 -3.06 27.00
CA ARG A 2 -0.65 -1.72 26.58
C ARG A 2 -1.11 -1.84 25.13
N THR A 3 -2.37 -1.53 24.86
CA THR A 3 -2.89 -1.38 23.49
C THR A 3 -2.16 -0.21 22.85
N MET A 4 -1.44 -0.46 21.76
CA MET A 4 -0.84 0.62 20.98
C MET A 4 -1.94 1.37 20.23
N PRO A 5 -1.84 2.71 20.06
CA PRO A 5 -2.81 3.46 19.30
C PRO A 5 -2.82 2.99 17.83
N VAL A 6 -4.01 2.88 17.26
CA VAL A 6 -4.23 2.55 15.85
C VAL A 6 -4.58 3.83 15.09
N GLU A 7 -4.03 4.01 13.89
CA GLU A 7 -4.36 5.10 12.98
C GLU A 7 -5.03 4.56 11.71
N THR A 8 -5.93 5.38 11.14
CA THR A 8 -6.58 5.11 9.86
C THR A 8 -6.27 6.25 8.91
N GLN A 9 -5.83 5.93 7.69
CA GLN A 9 -5.59 6.90 6.63
C GLN A 9 -6.25 6.46 5.32
N THR A 10 -6.73 7.44 4.55
CA THR A 10 -7.20 7.21 3.18
C THR A 10 -6.16 7.72 2.20
N LEU A 11 -5.55 6.81 1.43
CA LEU A 11 -4.48 7.11 0.50
C LEU A 11 -4.80 6.59 -0.91
N PRO A 12 -4.39 7.29 -1.97
CA PRO A 12 -4.42 6.72 -3.31
C PRO A 12 -3.41 5.57 -3.39
N GLY A 13 -3.84 4.42 -3.91
CA GLY A 13 -3.04 3.20 -4.00
C GLY A 13 -3.06 2.58 -5.38
N VAL A 14 -2.00 1.84 -5.69
CA VAL A 14 -1.83 1.02 -6.90
C VAL A 14 -1.43 -0.38 -6.46
N ILE A 15 -2.01 -1.41 -7.09
CA ILE A 15 -1.65 -2.81 -6.87
C ILE A 15 -1.09 -3.41 -8.17
N THR A 16 0.05 -4.08 -8.05
CA THR A 16 0.79 -4.70 -9.16
C THR A 16 1.02 -6.19 -8.92
N VAL A 17 1.33 -6.94 -9.99
CA VAL A 17 1.95 -8.28 -9.89
C VAL A 17 3.44 -8.11 -9.65
N GLY A 18 3.96 -8.55 -8.51
CA GLY A 18 5.31 -8.22 -8.05
C GLY A 18 5.46 -6.73 -7.73
N ALA A 19 6.61 -6.32 -7.21
CA ALA A 19 6.87 -4.94 -6.82
C ALA A 19 6.83 -3.93 -7.99
N ASP A 20 7.24 -4.37 -9.18
CA ASP A 20 7.42 -3.54 -10.38
C ASP A 20 6.69 -4.09 -11.62
N GLY A 21 5.80 -5.08 -11.46
CA GLY A 21 5.11 -5.66 -12.61
C GLY A 21 3.86 -4.88 -13.00
N GLU A 22 2.99 -5.54 -13.76
CA GLU A 22 1.82 -4.90 -14.34
C GLU A 22 0.86 -4.36 -13.27
N GLU A 23 0.40 -3.12 -13.44
CA GLU A 23 -0.69 -2.54 -12.66
C GLU A 23 -1.99 -3.31 -12.93
N LEU A 24 -2.52 -3.93 -11.88
CA LEU A 24 -3.79 -4.63 -11.91
C LEU A 24 -4.95 -3.76 -11.47
N ALA A 25 -4.69 -2.79 -10.58
CA ALA A 25 -5.71 -1.89 -10.08
C ALA A 25 -5.12 -0.60 -9.50
N ARG A 26 -5.97 0.42 -9.46
CA ARG A 26 -5.73 1.71 -8.83
C ARG A 26 -7.00 2.22 -8.19
N GLY A 27 -6.88 2.84 -7.02
CA GLY A 27 -8.04 3.38 -6.33
C GLY A 27 -7.70 4.06 -5.02
N TRP A 28 -8.75 4.55 -4.36
CA TRP A 28 -8.64 5.03 -2.98
C TRP A 28 -8.64 3.85 -2.04
N CYS A 29 -7.68 3.83 -1.12
CA CYS A 29 -7.50 2.79 -0.15
C CYS A 29 -7.68 3.36 1.25
N ILE A 30 -8.46 2.68 2.09
CA ILE A 30 -8.51 2.96 3.53
C ILE A 30 -7.54 1.98 4.19
N VAL A 31 -6.55 2.50 4.91
CA VAL A 31 -5.49 1.71 5.55
C VAL A 31 -5.56 1.92 7.04
N VAL A 32 -5.50 0.83 7.79
CA VAL A 32 -5.50 0.78 9.25
C VAL A 32 -4.22 0.10 9.71
N TYR A 33 -3.47 0.75 10.60
CA TYR A 33 -2.21 0.23 11.09
C TYR A 33 -1.93 0.66 12.52
N GLU A 34 -1.17 -0.16 13.24
CA GLU A 34 -0.64 0.23 14.54
C GLU A 34 0.40 1.34 14.36
N MET A 35 0.32 2.37 15.20
CA MET A 35 1.28 3.47 15.18
C MET A 35 2.64 2.99 15.70
N ALA A 36 3.46 2.50 14.78
CA ALA A 36 4.90 2.43 14.97
C ALA A 36 5.49 3.86 14.83
N GLY A 37 6.66 4.12 15.42
CA GLY A 37 7.37 5.38 15.16
C GLY A 37 7.41 5.68 13.67
N GLN A 38 7.29 6.95 13.26
CA GLN A 38 6.94 7.37 11.89
C GLN A 38 7.82 6.82 10.73
N HIS A 39 8.97 6.22 11.05
CA HIS A 39 9.98 5.67 10.14
C HIS A 39 10.10 4.14 10.21
N LEU A 40 9.31 3.46 11.03
CA LEU A 40 9.38 2.01 11.21
C LEU A 40 8.46 1.29 10.22
N PRO A 41 8.87 0.12 9.71
CA PRO A 41 8.00 -0.70 8.89
C PRO A 41 6.72 -1.11 9.64
N LEU A 42 5.60 -1.18 8.92
CA LEU A 42 4.32 -1.60 9.48
C LEU A 42 4.10 -3.07 9.15
N ALA A 43 4.40 -3.95 10.10
CA ALA A 43 4.25 -5.40 9.93
C ALA A 43 2.77 -5.84 9.87
N ASP A 44 1.94 -5.26 10.74
CA ASP A 44 0.55 -5.67 10.94
C ASP A 44 -0.42 -4.55 10.49
N TRP A 45 -0.51 -4.35 9.18
CA TRP A 45 -1.44 -3.41 8.56
C TRP A 45 -2.60 -4.13 7.86
N ARG A 46 -3.71 -3.43 7.71
CA ARG A 46 -4.92 -3.89 7.02
C ARG A 46 -5.49 -2.75 6.21
N GLY A 47 -6.34 -3.05 5.24
CA GLY A 47 -7.05 -2.00 4.52
C GLY A 47 -8.16 -2.51 3.64
N GLU A 48 -8.74 -1.61 2.87
CA GLU A 48 -9.70 -1.92 1.82
C GLU A 48 -9.48 -0.99 0.62
N ILE A 49 -9.68 -1.51 -0.59
CA ILE A 49 -9.65 -0.76 -1.84
C ILE A 49 -10.97 -0.96 -2.59
N ALA A 50 -11.51 0.12 -3.15
CA ALA A 50 -12.62 0.06 -4.09
C ALA A 50 -12.09 0.09 -5.53
N VAL A 51 -12.46 -0.90 -6.34
CA VAL A 51 -12.06 -1.11 -7.73
C VAL A 51 -13.27 -1.49 -8.57
N ASP A 52 -13.15 -1.45 -9.90
CA ASP A 52 -14.18 -2.03 -10.78
C ASP A 52 -14.14 -3.58 -10.72
N SER A 53 -15.19 -4.22 -11.24
CA SER A 53 -15.35 -5.68 -11.17
C SER A 53 -14.32 -6.46 -11.98
N GLU A 54 -13.77 -5.87 -13.06
CA GLU A 54 -12.72 -6.50 -13.88
C GLU A 54 -11.40 -6.52 -13.10
N SER A 55 -11.01 -5.38 -12.55
CA SER A 55 -9.85 -5.23 -11.65
C SER A 55 -9.96 -6.16 -10.44
N ALA A 56 -11.15 -6.27 -9.83
CA ALA A 56 -11.38 -7.17 -8.69
C ALA A 56 -11.14 -8.65 -9.04
N ALA A 57 -11.62 -9.10 -10.21
CA ALA A 57 -11.42 -10.45 -10.70
C ALA A 57 -9.93 -10.74 -11.00
N ARG A 58 -9.24 -9.80 -11.65
CA ARG A 58 -7.79 -9.91 -11.94
C ARG A 58 -6.97 -10.03 -10.66
N LEU A 59 -7.25 -9.18 -9.68
CA LEU A 59 -6.58 -9.18 -8.38
C LEU A 59 -6.80 -10.49 -7.62
N SER A 60 -8.02 -11.02 -7.61
CA SER A 60 -8.35 -12.25 -6.88
C SER A 60 -7.69 -13.50 -7.47
N ALA A 61 -7.30 -13.47 -8.74
CA ALA A 61 -6.62 -14.58 -9.43
C ALA A 61 -5.09 -14.45 -9.43
N ALA A 62 -4.56 -13.30 -9.05
CA ALA A 62 -3.13 -13.02 -9.06
C ALA A 62 -2.44 -13.50 -7.77
N ALA A 63 -1.18 -13.90 -7.92
CA ALA A 63 -0.27 -14.18 -6.81
C ALA A 63 0.83 -13.11 -6.78
N ASP A 64 1.58 -13.06 -5.68
CA ASP A 64 2.71 -12.14 -5.49
C ASP A 64 2.31 -10.67 -5.67
N LEU A 65 1.24 -10.24 -5.00
CA LEU A 65 0.75 -8.87 -5.14
C LEU A 65 1.58 -7.88 -4.31
N HIS A 66 1.81 -6.71 -4.87
CA HIS A 66 2.45 -5.58 -4.18
C HIS A 66 1.54 -4.36 -4.22
N ILE A 67 1.52 -3.60 -3.14
CA ILE A 67 0.79 -2.33 -3.06
C ILE A 67 1.75 -1.16 -2.93
N ARG A 68 1.40 -0.05 -3.55
CA ARG A 68 2.06 1.24 -3.39
C ARG A 68 1.02 2.31 -3.09
N PHE A 69 1.12 2.95 -1.94
CA PHE A 69 0.37 4.14 -1.59
C PHE A 69 1.16 5.39 -1.96
N HIS A 70 0.49 6.33 -2.62
CA HIS A 70 1.09 7.60 -3.03
C HIS A 70 0.89 8.69 -1.97
N PRO A 71 1.84 9.64 -1.86
CA PRO A 71 1.69 10.86 -1.08
C PRO A 71 0.36 11.57 -1.35
N TYR A 72 -0.39 11.89 -0.28
CA TYR A 72 -1.62 12.65 -0.36
C TYR A 72 -1.91 13.34 0.98
N GLY A 73 -2.51 14.54 0.95
CA GLY A 73 -3.05 15.19 2.16
C GLY A 73 -2.04 15.47 3.29
N GLY A 74 -0.76 15.70 2.98
CA GLY A 74 0.30 15.94 3.98
C GLY A 74 1.15 14.71 4.33
N VAL A 75 0.86 13.55 3.74
CA VAL A 75 1.80 12.41 3.71
C VAL A 75 2.83 12.67 2.62
N TYR A 76 4.10 12.85 2.99
CA TYR A 76 5.17 13.26 2.07
C TYR A 76 5.92 12.09 1.41
N GLU A 77 5.83 10.88 1.98
CA GLU A 77 6.62 9.73 1.57
C GLU A 77 5.68 8.55 1.24
N PRO A 78 5.82 7.91 0.07
CA PRO A 78 5.03 6.72 -0.26
C PRO A 78 5.28 5.55 0.70
N TRP A 79 4.24 4.74 0.87
CA TRP A 79 4.32 3.43 1.50
C TRP A 79 4.21 2.35 0.45
N HIS A 80 4.99 1.28 0.55
CA HIS A 80 4.89 0.16 -0.37
C HIS A 80 5.26 -1.16 0.30
N GLY A 81 4.70 -2.27 -0.19
CA GLY A 81 4.97 -3.58 0.40
C GLY A 81 4.09 -4.68 -0.20
N PRO A 82 4.40 -5.95 0.12
CA PRO A 82 3.62 -7.08 -0.34
C PRO A 82 2.24 -7.08 0.34
N VAL A 83 1.21 -7.47 -0.42
CA VAL A 83 -0.18 -7.46 0.02
C VAL A 83 -0.88 -8.76 -0.33
N THR A 84 -1.82 -9.17 0.50
CA THR A 84 -2.83 -10.17 0.16
C THR A 84 -4.18 -9.49 0.01
N VAL A 85 -4.99 -9.98 -0.93
CA VAL A 85 -6.32 -9.43 -1.22
C VAL A 85 -7.37 -10.52 -1.06
N ALA A 86 -8.54 -10.14 -0.56
CA ALA A 86 -9.71 -10.99 -0.49
C ALA A 86 -10.98 -10.18 -0.82
N PRO A 87 -11.99 -10.77 -1.46
CA PRO A 87 -13.26 -10.08 -1.67
C PRO A 87 -13.92 -9.74 -0.33
N VAL A 88 -14.55 -8.57 -0.26
CA VAL A 88 -15.49 -8.26 0.81
C VAL A 88 -16.76 -9.09 0.61
N GLY A 89 -17.38 -9.55 1.70
CA GLY A 89 -18.59 -10.37 1.63
C GLY A 89 -19.75 -9.62 0.96
N GLU A 90 -20.61 -10.35 0.26
CA GLU A 90 -21.74 -9.79 -0.52
C GLU A 90 -22.70 -8.93 0.34
N GLU A 91 -22.84 -9.25 1.62
CA GLU A 91 -23.65 -8.47 2.58
C GLU A 91 -23.12 -7.03 2.76
N ASP A 92 -21.79 -6.86 2.77
CA ASP A 92 -21.12 -5.58 2.99
C ASP A 92 -20.74 -4.88 1.67
N ASP A 93 -20.76 -5.62 0.57
CA ASP A 93 -20.43 -5.13 -0.77
C ASP A 93 -21.24 -5.87 -1.87
N PRO A 94 -22.52 -5.51 -2.06
CA PRO A 94 -23.39 -6.19 -3.02
C PRO A 94 -22.96 -6.00 -4.48
N ASN A 95 -22.04 -5.07 -4.75
CA ASN A 95 -21.54 -4.80 -6.10
C ASN A 95 -20.23 -5.53 -6.41
N GLY A 96 -19.62 -6.22 -5.43
CA GLY A 96 -18.36 -6.96 -5.59
C GLY A 96 -17.20 -6.09 -6.08
N ARG A 97 -17.12 -4.86 -5.59
CA ARG A 97 -16.15 -3.81 -5.97
C ARG A 97 -15.13 -3.50 -4.88
N ARG A 98 -15.28 -4.08 -3.69
CA ARG A 98 -14.42 -3.84 -2.54
C ARG A 98 -13.59 -5.08 -2.27
N LEU A 99 -12.30 -4.86 -2.10
CA LEU A 99 -11.35 -5.89 -1.69
C LEU A 99 -10.75 -5.51 -0.34
N ARG A 100 -10.68 -6.48 0.55
CA ARG A 100 -9.95 -6.41 1.81
C ARG A 100 -8.47 -6.67 1.54
N LEU A 101 -7.65 -5.78 2.08
CA LEU A 101 -6.19 -5.83 2.02
C LEU A 101 -5.66 -6.32 3.37
N SER A 102 -4.71 -7.24 3.33
CA SER A 102 -3.95 -7.68 4.51
C SER A 102 -2.46 -7.75 4.22
N SER A 103 -1.67 -7.47 5.24
CA SER A 103 -0.22 -7.61 5.19
C SER A 103 0.19 -9.02 4.70
N ALA A 104 1.03 -9.07 3.67
CA ALA A 104 1.80 -10.26 3.29
C ALA A 104 3.29 -10.10 3.66
N GLY A 105 3.60 -9.06 4.42
CA GLY A 105 4.93 -8.56 4.75
C GLY A 105 4.87 -7.05 5.04
N PRO A 106 5.97 -6.47 5.55
CA PRO A 106 5.93 -5.11 6.06
C PRO A 106 5.63 -4.08 4.95
N LEU A 107 4.80 -3.09 5.26
CA LEU A 107 4.81 -1.83 4.50
C LEU A 107 6.04 -1.02 4.90
N ILE A 108 6.78 -0.59 3.90
CA ILE A 108 8.00 0.21 4.03
C ILE A 108 7.67 1.62 3.58
N ARG A 109 8.04 2.59 4.42
CA ARG A 109 7.98 4.02 4.09
C ARG A 109 9.28 4.42 3.42
N SER A 110 9.20 5.07 2.27
CA SER A 110 10.38 5.49 1.51
C SER A 110 10.16 6.86 0.88
N ARG A 111 11.21 7.68 0.78
CA ARG A 111 11.21 8.90 -0.05
C ARG A 111 11.18 8.59 -1.54
N TYR A 112 11.58 7.37 -1.89
CA TYR A 112 11.79 6.89 -3.23
C TYR A 112 10.75 5.81 -3.53
N SER A 113 10.27 5.80 -4.77
CA SER A 113 9.54 4.66 -5.30
C SER A 113 10.37 3.38 -5.32
N PRO A 114 9.73 2.20 -5.40
CA PRO A 114 10.44 0.93 -5.63
C PRO A 114 11.41 1.00 -6.81
N ASP A 115 10.99 1.59 -7.94
CA ASP A 115 11.82 1.81 -9.13
C ASP A 115 13.08 2.64 -8.82
N GLU A 116 12.93 3.75 -8.09
CA GLU A 116 14.05 4.64 -7.74
C GLU A 116 15.06 3.95 -6.80
N LEU A 117 14.61 3.12 -5.86
CA LEU A 117 15.51 2.38 -4.96
C LEU A 117 16.37 1.34 -5.71
N ARG A 118 15.85 0.79 -6.82
CA ARG A 118 16.53 -0.25 -7.62
C ARG A 118 17.71 0.29 -8.43
N HIS A 119 17.67 1.56 -8.82
CA HIS A 119 18.74 2.22 -9.58
C HIS A 119 19.88 2.73 -8.69
N GLY A 120 19.90 2.31 -7.42
CA GLY A 120 20.79 2.84 -6.39
C GLY A 120 20.12 4.01 -5.69
N PHE A 121 20.52 4.27 -4.44
CA PHE A 121 20.13 5.53 -3.79
C PHE A 121 20.59 6.68 -4.69
N PRO A 122 19.74 7.65 -5.03
CA PRO A 122 20.23 8.87 -5.65
C PRO A 122 21.29 9.42 -4.69
N GLU A 123 22.51 9.64 -5.20
CA GLU A 123 23.56 10.26 -4.42
C GLU A 123 22.93 11.49 -3.79
N LEU A 124 22.90 11.52 -2.45
CA LEU A 124 22.49 12.70 -1.70
C LEU A 124 23.26 13.82 -2.34
N ALA A 125 22.57 14.68 -3.12
CA ALA A 125 23.20 15.82 -3.76
C ALA A 125 23.96 16.50 -2.64
N SER A 126 25.29 16.37 -2.69
CA SER A 126 26.18 16.83 -1.65
C SER A 126 25.76 18.25 -1.42
N ALA A 127 25.20 18.53 -0.24
CA ALA A 127 24.76 19.85 0.11
C ALA A 127 25.98 20.73 -0.06
N THR A 128 26.01 21.49 -1.15
CA THR A 128 27.03 22.49 -1.37
C THR A 128 26.73 23.53 -0.30
N GLU A 129 27.49 23.47 0.78
CA GLU A 129 27.67 24.59 1.67
C GLU A 129 28.22 25.75 0.81
N GLU A 130 27.40 26.77 0.63
CA GLU A 130 27.86 28.16 0.41
C GLU A 130 27.22 29.05 1.48
#